data_AF-A0A0B7NHC8-F1
#
_entry.id   AF-A0A0B7NHC8-F1
#
_cell.length_a   1.000
_cell.length_b   1.000
_cell.length_c   1.000
_cell.angle_alpha   90.00
_cell.angle_beta   90.00
_cell.angle_gamma   90.00
#
_symmetry.space_group_name_H-M   'P 1'
#
loop_
_entity.id
_entity.type
_entity.pdbx_description
1 polymer ?
#
loop_
_entity_poly.entity_id
_entity_poly.type
_entity_poly.pdbx_seq_one_letter_code
_entity_poly.pdbx_strand_id
1 'polypeptide(L)'
;MPAMFLSAYNDLVLNLKNTLKEVHLKFLDGSDNSGLIEHFNGFKELETTNVELCLKDSHLTTLDSLLNTREKFVALSMQCKVDKNTDYSISKWFDSNREYKKLPSLSFLKARDSHSLEYAVKKFESIKKAQVALVHLDRKPDDPIIILQQHMDMLDMLKNIPDFQFTFMSYANCEDLGEKLLEYAGLDKSSLKAGKYYTTVTVRKHH
;
A
#
# COMPACT_ATOMS: atom_id res chain seq x y z
N MET A 1 7.71 -8.28 -16.47
CA MET A 1 8.34 -7.50 -17.55
C MET A 1 9.69 -8.13 -17.78
N PRO A 2 10.05 -8.56 -19.00
CA PRO A 2 11.37 -9.12 -19.26
C PRO A 2 12.48 -8.10 -18.98
N ALA A 3 13.66 -8.53 -18.53
CA ALA A 3 14.75 -7.63 -18.07
C ALA A 3 15.15 -6.54 -19.08
N MET A 4 15.15 -6.87 -20.38
CA MET A 4 15.45 -5.91 -21.45
C MET A 4 14.45 -4.74 -21.51
N PHE A 5 13.18 -5.00 -21.20
CA PHE A 5 12.16 -3.94 -21.15
C PHE A 5 12.29 -3.08 -19.90
N LEU A 6 12.79 -3.64 -18.79
CA LEU A 6 13.01 -2.88 -17.56
C LEU A 6 14.16 -1.88 -17.72
N SER A 7 15.26 -2.28 -18.36
CA SER A 7 16.38 -1.36 -18.65
C SER A 7 15.93 -0.19 -19.52
N ALA A 8 15.27 -0.48 -20.65
CA ALA A 8 14.77 0.56 -21.56
C ALA A 8 13.75 1.49 -20.88
N TYR A 9 12.93 0.94 -19.98
CA TYR A 9 12.00 1.72 -19.17
C TYR A 9 12.74 2.64 -18.18
N ASN A 10 13.74 2.14 -17.46
CA ASN A 10 14.54 2.96 -16.53
C ASN A 10 15.24 4.11 -17.26
N ASP A 11 15.82 3.84 -18.43
CA ASP A 11 16.45 4.87 -19.26
C ASP A 11 15.46 5.95 -19.69
N LEU A 12 14.26 5.55 -20.15
CA LEU A 12 13.20 6.47 -20.51
C LEU A 12 12.77 7.34 -19.32
N VAL A 13 12.56 6.71 -18.16
CA VAL A 13 12.15 7.40 -16.92
C VAL A 13 13.21 8.42 -16.49
N LEU A 14 14.49 8.08 -16.55
CA LEU A 14 15.59 9.00 -16.24
C LEU A 14 15.68 10.16 -17.23
N ASN A 15 15.43 9.92 -18.52
CA ASN A 15 15.37 10.97 -19.54
C ASN A 15 14.20 11.94 -19.31
N LEU A 16 13.13 11.49 -18.66
CA LEU A 16 11.94 12.28 -18.36
C LEU A 16 11.95 12.88 -16.94
N LYS A 17 13.07 12.82 -16.18
CA LYS A 17 13.12 13.24 -14.77
C LYS A 17 12.58 14.64 -14.44
N ASN A 18 12.61 15.56 -15.41
CA ASN A 18 12.14 16.93 -15.22
C ASN A 18 10.63 17.10 -15.45
N THR A 19 9.96 16.15 -16.11
CA THR A 19 8.54 16.26 -16.52
C THR A 19 7.69 15.07 -16.06
N LEU A 20 8.33 13.99 -15.62
CA LEU A 20 7.64 12.78 -15.20
C LEU A 20 6.95 13.01 -13.85
N LYS A 21 5.61 12.92 -13.87
CA LYS A 21 4.77 13.03 -12.67
C LYS A 21 4.51 11.71 -11.97
N GLU A 22 4.64 10.60 -12.69
CA GLU A 22 4.38 9.27 -12.17
C GLU A 22 5.48 8.29 -12.56
N VAL A 23 5.92 7.47 -11.62
CA VAL A 23 6.89 6.40 -11.87
C VAL A 23 6.35 5.07 -11.38
N HIS A 24 6.58 4.01 -12.15
CA HIS A 24 6.29 2.63 -11.77
C HIS A 24 7.58 1.89 -11.47
N LEU A 25 7.63 1.22 -10.31
CA LEU A 25 8.76 0.45 -9.83
C LEU A 25 8.31 -0.97 -9.51
N LYS A 26 9.09 -1.94 -9.96
CA LYS A 26 8.85 -3.36 -9.67
C LYS A 26 10.01 -3.93 -8.88
N PHE A 27 9.76 -4.35 -7.66
CA PHE A 27 10.71 -5.08 -6.82
C PHE A 27 10.33 -6.56 -6.84
N LEU A 28 10.64 -7.19 -7.97
CA LEU A 28 10.43 -8.62 -8.24
C LEU A 28 11.79 -9.25 -8.58
N ASP A 29 11.91 -10.57 -8.43
CA ASP A 29 13.15 -11.28 -8.78
C ASP A 29 13.57 -10.98 -10.23
N GLY A 30 14.83 -10.61 -10.42
CA GLY A 30 15.39 -10.20 -11.71
C GLY A 30 15.07 -8.76 -12.14
N SER A 31 14.43 -7.95 -11.29
CA SER A 31 14.21 -6.53 -11.55
C SER A 31 15.33 -5.68 -10.95
N ASP A 32 16.16 -5.08 -11.80
CA ASP A 32 17.18 -4.11 -11.40
C ASP A 32 16.65 -2.68 -11.56
N ASN A 33 16.51 -1.98 -10.43
CA ASN A 33 16.13 -0.56 -10.39
C ASN A 33 17.26 0.31 -9.80
N SER A 34 18.47 -0.22 -9.62
CA SER A 34 19.58 0.46 -8.93
C SER A 34 19.86 1.86 -9.47
N GLY A 35 20.10 2.00 -10.78
CA GLY A 35 20.34 3.30 -11.41
C GLY A 35 19.16 4.29 -11.28
N LEU A 36 17.92 3.79 -11.25
CA LEU A 36 16.75 4.63 -11.01
C LEU A 36 16.68 5.12 -9.56
N ILE A 37 17.03 4.25 -8.60
CA ILE A 37 17.10 4.58 -7.17
C ILE A 37 18.18 5.64 -6.89
N GLU A 38 19.37 5.49 -7.47
CA GLU A 38 20.49 6.43 -7.31
C GLU A 38 20.13 7.85 -7.76
N HIS A 39 19.28 7.98 -8.79
CA HIS A 39 18.86 9.26 -9.33
C HIS A 39 17.45 9.69 -8.89
N PHE A 40 16.82 8.97 -7.95
CA PHE A 40 15.41 9.15 -7.62
C PHE A 40 15.10 10.52 -6.99
N ASN A 41 16.06 11.14 -6.31
CA ASN A 41 15.91 12.50 -5.79
C ASN A 41 15.97 13.58 -6.90
N GLY A 42 16.43 13.23 -8.10
CA GLY A 42 16.56 14.13 -9.24
C GLY A 42 15.25 14.45 -9.97
N PHE A 43 14.13 13.81 -9.59
CA PHE A 43 12.84 14.06 -10.22
C PHE A 43 12.20 15.34 -9.69
N LYS A 44 11.89 16.28 -10.59
CA LYS A 44 11.37 17.61 -10.20
C LYS A 44 9.86 17.65 -10.04
N GLU A 45 9.15 16.97 -10.94
CA GLU A 45 7.68 16.98 -11.01
C GLU A 45 7.03 15.69 -10.49
N LEU A 46 7.82 14.76 -9.93
CA LEU A 46 7.30 13.46 -9.50
C LEU A 46 6.35 13.60 -8.30
N GLU A 47 5.08 13.32 -8.56
CA GLU A 47 3.95 13.36 -7.63
C GLU A 47 3.61 11.94 -7.12
N THR A 48 3.60 10.93 -7.99
CA THR A 48 3.14 9.57 -7.65
C THR A 48 4.21 8.52 -7.90
N THR A 49 4.52 7.74 -6.85
CA THR A 49 5.32 6.52 -6.97
C THR A 49 4.41 5.31 -6.90
N ASN A 50 4.38 4.50 -7.96
CA ASN A 50 3.65 3.25 -8.04
C ASN A 50 4.62 2.09 -7.82
N VAL A 51 4.38 1.26 -6.80
CA VAL A 51 5.25 0.14 -6.41
C VAL A 51 4.48 -1.17 -6.53
N GLU A 52 5.10 -2.11 -7.25
CA GLU A 52 4.74 -3.52 -7.23
C GLU A 52 5.88 -4.30 -6.56
N LEU A 53 5.58 -5.01 -5.47
CA LEU A 53 6.58 -5.60 -4.58
C LEU A 53 6.32 -7.10 -4.40
N CYS A 54 7.34 -7.94 -4.40
CA CYS A 54 7.27 -9.28 -3.83
C CYS A 54 7.70 -9.23 -2.36
N LEU A 55 6.94 -9.86 -1.46
CA LEU A 55 7.20 -9.84 -0.01
C LEU A 55 8.45 -10.66 0.35
N LYS A 56 9.62 -10.03 0.25
CA LYS A 56 10.93 -10.57 0.64
C LYS A 56 11.78 -9.46 1.26
N ASP A 57 12.66 -9.83 2.18
CA ASP A 57 13.55 -8.88 2.89
C ASP A 57 14.33 -7.98 1.92
N SER A 58 14.95 -8.57 0.89
CA SER A 58 15.76 -7.84 -0.09
C SER A 58 14.98 -6.75 -0.82
N HIS A 59 13.73 -7.06 -1.18
CA HIS A 59 12.86 -6.16 -1.92
C HIS A 59 12.33 -5.04 -1.04
N LEU A 60 12.02 -5.34 0.23
CA LEU A 60 11.66 -4.33 1.24
C LEU A 60 12.82 -3.41 1.59
N THR A 61 14.04 -3.95 1.72
CA THR A 61 15.25 -3.14 1.93
C THR A 61 15.48 -2.20 0.76
N THR A 62 15.29 -2.66 -0.47
CA THR A 62 15.43 -1.79 -1.66
C THR A 62 14.35 -0.72 -1.71
N LEU A 63 13.09 -1.06 -1.39
CA LEU A 63 12.00 -0.10 -1.27
C LEU A 63 12.30 0.94 -0.16
N ASP A 64 12.81 0.51 0.99
CA ASP A 64 13.16 1.41 2.09
C ASP A 64 14.24 2.40 1.68
N SER A 65 15.31 1.91 1.03
CA SER A 65 16.37 2.75 0.46
C SER A 65 15.82 3.76 -0.52
N LEU A 66 14.97 3.35 -1.47
CA LEU A 66 14.30 4.27 -2.41
C LEU A 66 13.51 5.35 -1.66
N LEU A 67 12.67 4.95 -0.71
CA LEU A 67 11.85 5.91 0.03
C LEU A 67 12.71 6.85 0.89
N ASN A 68 13.88 6.42 1.36
CA ASN A 68 14.80 7.29 2.09
C ASN A 68 15.52 8.31 1.19
N THR A 69 15.50 8.17 -0.14
CA THR A 69 16.16 9.12 -1.05
C THR A 69 15.49 10.48 -1.14
N ARG A 70 14.21 10.61 -0.72
CA ARG A 70 13.46 11.86 -0.76
C ARG A 70 12.86 12.18 0.61
N GLU A 71 12.94 13.44 1.02
CA GLU A 71 12.37 13.88 2.30
C GLU A 71 10.84 13.93 2.31
N LYS A 72 10.22 14.12 1.13
CA LYS A 72 8.76 14.29 0.99
C LYS A 72 8.21 13.45 -0.16
N PHE A 73 7.13 12.73 0.13
CA PHE A 73 6.33 12.00 -0.86
C PHE A 73 4.92 12.58 -0.92
N VAL A 74 4.46 12.85 -2.14
CA VAL A 74 3.09 13.31 -2.38
C VAL A 74 2.16 12.10 -2.36
N ALA A 75 2.32 11.18 -3.31
CA ALA A 75 1.49 9.99 -3.43
C ALA A 75 2.32 8.69 -3.56
N LEU A 76 1.87 7.65 -2.87
CA LEU A 76 2.43 6.30 -2.96
C LEU A 76 1.30 5.31 -3.24
N SER A 77 1.41 4.55 -4.32
CA SER A 77 0.51 3.45 -4.64
C SER A 77 1.26 2.14 -4.54
N MET A 78 0.78 1.19 -3.75
CA MET A 78 1.46 -0.07 -3.48
C MET A 78 0.58 -1.28 -3.75
N GLN A 79 1.21 -2.32 -4.30
CA GLN A 79 0.66 -3.66 -4.43
C GLN A 79 1.75 -4.68 -4.07
N CYS A 80 1.48 -5.50 -3.07
CA CYS A 80 2.33 -6.61 -2.67
C CYS A 80 1.82 -7.91 -3.30
N LYS A 81 2.75 -8.67 -3.88
CA LYS A 81 2.56 -10.04 -4.34
C LYS A 81 3.03 -10.98 -3.23
N VAL A 82 2.07 -11.68 -2.64
CA VAL A 82 2.32 -12.75 -1.68
C VAL A 82 2.69 -14.01 -2.47
N ASP A 83 3.89 -14.54 -2.25
CA ASP A 83 4.21 -15.88 -2.70
C ASP A 83 3.50 -16.88 -1.77
N LYS A 84 2.76 -17.83 -2.36
CA LYS A 84 1.81 -18.71 -1.67
C LYS A 84 2.47 -19.62 -0.62
N ASN A 85 3.79 -19.67 -0.59
CA ASN A 85 4.58 -20.56 0.25
C ASN A 85 5.36 -19.82 1.35
N THR A 86 5.17 -18.51 1.53
CA THR A 86 5.95 -17.72 2.50
C THR A 86 5.05 -17.10 3.56
N ASP A 87 5.19 -17.56 4.81
CA ASP A 87 4.68 -16.84 5.98
C ASP A 87 5.61 -15.65 6.24
N TYR A 88 5.36 -14.57 5.52
CA TYR A 88 6.18 -13.36 5.57
C TYR A 88 5.51 -12.27 6.41
N SER A 89 6.26 -11.69 7.35
CA SER A 89 5.77 -10.63 8.24
C SER A 89 6.53 -9.33 8.01
N ILE A 90 5.81 -8.31 7.53
CA ILE A 90 6.33 -6.94 7.41
C ILE A 90 6.82 -6.45 8.78
N SER A 91 6.07 -6.70 9.86
CA SER A 91 6.48 -6.37 11.22
C SER A 91 7.85 -6.93 11.59
N LYS A 92 8.10 -8.23 11.36
CA LYS A 92 9.40 -8.84 11.64
C LYS A 92 10.56 -8.20 10.86
N TRP A 93 10.30 -7.79 9.62
CA TRP A 93 11.31 -7.08 8.81
C TRP A 93 11.67 -5.72 9.43
N PHE A 94 10.68 -4.92 9.85
CA PHE A 94 10.96 -3.65 10.55
C PHE A 94 11.70 -3.86 11.87
N ASP A 95 11.34 -4.88 12.65
CA ASP A 95 12.00 -5.19 13.92
C ASP A 95 13.47 -5.60 13.73
N SER A 96 13.78 -6.20 12.58
CA SER A 96 15.12 -6.67 12.23
C SER A 96 15.95 -5.62 11.49
N ASN A 97 15.33 -4.63 10.85
CA ASN A 97 16.00 -3.60 10.07
C ASN A 97 16.45 -2.42 10.96
N ARG A 98 17.72 -2.46 11.40
CA ARG A 98 18.30 -1.43 12.27
C ARG A 98 18.50 -0.06 11.60
N GLU A 99 18.55 -0.02 10.27
CA GLU A 99 18.76 1.22 9.50
C GLU A 99 17.44 1.91 9.12
N TYR A 100 16.33 1.29 9.50
CA TYR A 100 15.01 1.81 9.22
C TYR A 100 14.80 3.20 9.84
N LYS A 101 14.29 4.14 9.02
CA LYS A 101 13.87 5.47 9.43
C LYS A 101 12.43 5.76 9.00
N LYS A 102 11.64 6.33 9.93
CA LYS A 102 10.32 6.90 9.64
C LYS A 102 10.43 8.14 8.76
N LEU A 103 9.57 8.23 7.75
CA LEU A 103 9.40 9.42 6.93
C LEU A 103 8.30 10.32 7.52
N PRO A 104 8.42 11.65 7.45
CA PRO A 104 7.53 12.54 8.21
C PRO A 104 6.04 12.46 7.80
N SER A 105 5.76 12.48 6.50
CA SER A 105 4.38 12.48 6.04
C SER A 105 4.23 11.97 4.62
N LEU A 106 3.12 11.27 4.37
CA LEU A 106 2.62 10.94 3.05
C LEU A 106 1.27 11.63 2.84
N SER A 107 1.10 12.35 1.73
CA SER A 107 -0.17 13.04 1.48
C SER A 107 -1.26 12.08 1.03
N PHE A 108 -0.90 11.08 0.22
CA PHE A 108 -1.86 10.10 -0.28
C PHE A 108 -1.26 8.70 -0.39
N LEU A 109 -1.93 7.72 0.21
CA LEU A 109 -1.64 6.30 0.07
C LEU A 109 -2.74 5.63 -0.77
N LYS A 110 -2.35 4.80 -1.73
CA LYS A 110 -3.22 3.81 -2.35
C LYS A 110 -2.67 2.40 -2.12
N ALA A 111 -3.27 1.62 -1.22
CA ALA A 111 -2.85 0.25 -0.92
C ALA A 111 -3.83 -0.76 -1.54
N ARG A 112 -3.33 -1.78 -2.24
CA ARG A 112 -4.15 -2.82 -2.88
C ARG A 112 -4.28 -4.11 -2.06
N ASP A 113 -3.69 -4.13 -0.87
CA ASP A 113 -3.65 -5.26 0.05
C ASP A 113 -3.25 -4.78 1.45
N SER A 114 -3.37 -5.66 2.44
CA SER A 114 -3.05 -5.38 3.85
C SER A 114 -1.57 -5.11 4.09
N HIS A 115 -0.67 -5.83 3.42
CA HIS A 115 0.78 -5.67 3.62
C HIS A 115 1.29 -4.33 3.10
N SER A 116 0.74 -3.85 1.98
CA SER A 116 0.98 -2.51 1.45
C SER A 116 0.59 -1.43 2.48
N LEU A 117 -0.56 -1.60 3.14
CA LEU A 117 -1.01 -0.69 4.21
C LEU A 117 -0.10 -0.78 5.43
N GLU A 118 0.21 -1.99 5.91
CA GLU A 118 1.07 -2.22 7.07
C GLU A 118 2.45 -1.57 6.87
N TYR A 119 3.06 -1.78 5.70
CA TYR A 119 4.34 -1.17 5.37
C TYR A 119 4.26 0.36 5.42
N ALA A 120 3.26 0.96 4.77
CA ALA A 120 3.13 2.42 4.73
C ALA A 120 2.88 3.03 6.13
N VAL A 121 2.01 2.42 6.94
CA VAL A 121 1.73 2.90 8.31
C VAL A 121 2.95 2.78 9.21
N LYS A 122 3.78 1.75 9.02
CA LYS A 122 5.05 1.65 9.73
C LYS A 122 6.04 2.69 9.22
N LYS A 123 6.18 2.85 7.90
CA LYS A 123 7.16 3.71 7.21
C LYS A 123 6.95 5.21 7.41
N PHE A 124 5.71 5.68 7.49
CA PHE A 124 5.39 7.11 7.61
C PHE A 124 4.87 7.46 9.02
N GLU A 125 5.30 8.59 9.58
CA GLU A 125 4.77 9.10 10.86
C GLU A 125 3.30 9.51 10.72
N SER A 126 2.94 10.09 9.58
CA SER A 126 1.58 10.49 9.26
C SER A 126 1.21 10.18 7.81
N ILE A 127 -0.03 9.76 7.61
CA ILE A 127 -0.64 9.60 6.29
C ILE A 127 -1.90 10.47 6.30
N LYS A 128 -1.99 11.45 5.40
CA LYS A 128 -3.15 12.36 5.39
C LYS A 128 -4.38 11.69 4.82
N LYS A 129 -4.21 10.95 3.72
CA LYS A 129 -5.30 10.26 3.04
C LYS A 129 -4.91 8.85 2.61
N ALA A 130 -5.81 7.89 2.76
CA ALA A 130 -5.62 6.52 2.28
C ALA A 130 -6.81 6.01 1.45
N GLN A 131 -6.51 5.32 0.36
CA GLN A 131 -7.44 4.44 -0.35
C GLN A 131 -6.92 3.02 -0.26
N VAL A 132 -7.70 2.14 0.35
CA VAL A 132 -7.33 0.75 0.56
C VAL A 132 -8.38 -0.15 -0.07
N ALA A 133 -7.94 -1.06 -0.94
CA ALA A 133 -8.82 -2.01 -1.62
C ALA A 133 -8.35 -3.44 -1.38
N LEU A 134 -9.28 -4.34 -1.10
CA LEU A 134 -9.04 -5.78 -1.03
C LEU A 134 -9.57 -6.42 -2.31
N VAL A 135 -8.71 -6.53 -3.31
CA VAL A 135 -9.10 -6.93 -4.69
C VAL A 135 -8.92 -8.43 -4.95
N HIS A 136 -8.23 -9.17 -4.08
CA HIS A 136 -7.85 -10.56 -4.32
C HIS A 136 -7.97 -11.44 -3.07
N LEU A 137 -9.20 -11.75 -2.64
CA LEU A 137 -9.41 -13.05 -2.01
C LEU A 137 -9.69 -14.05 -3.14
N ASP A 138 -8.63 -14.50 -3.82
CA ASP A 138 -8.70 -15.45 -4.96
C ASP A 138 -9.24 -16.85 -4.56
N ARG A 139 -9.74 -17.01 -3.34
CA ARG A 139 -10.41 -18.21 -2.86
C ARG A 139 -11.75 -17.81 -2.29
N LYS A 140 -12.78 -18.62 -2.56
CA LYS A 140 -13.91 -18.67 -1.63
C LYS A 140 -13.27 -18.79 -0.24
N PRO A 141 -13.51 -17.84 0.67
CA PRO A 141 -12.90 -17.92 1.99
C PRO A 141 -13.38 -19.21 2.63
N ASP A 142 -12.43 -20.10 2.94
CA ASP A 142 -12.73 -21.33 3.67
C ASP A 142 -13.21 -21.02 5.10
N ASP A 143 -12.93 -19.80 5.61
CA ASP A 143 -13.36 -19.35 6.93
C ASP A 143 -13.76 -17.84 6.97
N PRO A 144 -15.05 -17.52 7.17
CA PRO A 144 -15.55 -16.17 7.43
C PRO A 144 -14.89 -15.43 8.61
N ILE A 145 -14.40 -16.15 9.64
CA ILE A 145 -13.78 -15.57 10.83
C ILE A 145 -12.43 -14.94 10.48
N ILE A 146 -11.63 -15.60 9.64
CA ILE A 146 -10.33 -15.08 9.19
C ILE A 146 -10.53 -13.79 8.39
N ILE A 147 -11.56 -13.73 7.53
CA ILE A 147 -11.93 -12.50 6.82
C ILE A 147 -12.26 -11.41 7.82
N LEU A 148 -13.15 -11.68 8.77
CA LEU A 148 -13.59 -10.71 9.77
C LEU A 148 -12.37 -10.13 10.50
N GLN A 149 -11.48 -10.99 11.00
CA GLN A 149 -10.28 -10.57 11.72
C GLN A 149 -9.35 -9.70 10.87
N GLN A 150 -9.08 -10.08 9.63
CA GLN A 150 -8.23 -9.29 8.73
C GLN A 150 -8.80 -7.90 8.44
N HIS A 151 -10.12 -7.75 8.31
CA HIS A 151 -10.75 -6.44 8.09
C HIS A 151 -10.64 -5.57 9.34
N MET A 152 -10.74 -6.15 10.53
CA MET A 152 -10.59 -5.45 11.81
C MET A 152 -9.15 -4.95 12.01
N ASP A 153 -8.14 -5.80 11.80
CA ASP A 153 -6.73 -5.41 11.89
C ASP A 153 -6.39 -4.28 10.92
N MET A 154 -6.96 -4.31 9.71
CA MET A 154 -6.79 -3.23 8.72
C MET A 154 -7.48 -1.93 9.13
N LEU A 155 -8.70 -2.00 9.65
CA LEU A 155 -9.37 -0.81 10.19
C LEU A 155 -8.59 -0.21 11.36
N ASP A 156 -7.98 -1.05 12.19
CA ASP A 156 -7.11 -0.61 13.27
C ASP A 156 -5.89 0.15 12.77
N MET A 157 -5.29 -0.27 11.65
CA MET A 157 -4.22 0.49 10.98
C MET A 157 -4.74 1.81 10.40
N LEU A 158 -5.97 1.83 9.88
CA LEU A 158 -6.59 3.01 9.26
C LEU A 158 -7.11 4.04 10.26
N LYS A 159 -7.41 3.66 11.51
CA LYS A 159 -8.05 4.56 12.50
C LYS A 159 -7.26 5.84 12.77
N ASN A 160 -5.95 5.82 12.56
CA ASN A 160 -5.09 6.99 12.77
C ASN A 160 -4.96 7.88 11.53
N ILE A 161 -5.56 7.49 10.39
CA ILE A 161 -5.58 8.27 9.15
C ILE A 161 -6.85 9.13 9.15
N PRO A 162 -6.77 10.45 8.95
CA PRO A 162 -7.92 11.34 9.09
C PRO A 162 -8.92 11.24 7.93
N ASP A 163 -8.45 10.99 6.69
CA ASP A 163 -9.32 10.72 5.54
C ASP A 163 -8.98 9.34 4.96
N PHE A 164 -9.87 8.37 5.05
CA PHE A 164 -9.64 7.08 4.39
C PHE A 164 -10.88 6.50 3.74
N GLN A 165 -10.62 5.73 2.69
CA GLN A 165 -11.60 4.92 2.01
C GLN A 165 -11.11 3.47 2.05
N PHE A 166 -11.90 2.59 2.64
CA PHE A 166 -11.66 1.15 2.69
C PHE A 166 -12.69 0.43 1.83
N THR A 167 -12.23 -0.39 0.88
CA THR A 167 -13.10 -1.13 -0.05
C THR A 167 -12.79 -2.61 0.03
N PHE A 168 -13.84 -3.42 0.18
CA PHE A 168 -13.75 -4.88 0.27
C PHE A 168 -14.84 -5.53 -0.57
N MET A 169 -14.63 -6.78 -0.97
CA MET A 169 -15.66 -7.56 -1.68
C MET A 169 -16.83 -7.87 -0.74
N SER A 170 -18.05 -7.76 -1.24
CA SER A 170 -19.25 -8.13 -0.49
C SER A 170 -19.34 -9.65 -0.44
N TYR A 171 -19.10 -10.25 0.74
CA TYR A 171 -19.24 -11.69 0.95
C TYR A 171 -20.70 -12.02 1.28
N ALA A 172 -21.32 -12.91 0.50
CA ALA A 172 -22.67 -13.41 0.77
C ALA A 172 -22.81 -14.06 2.16
N ASN A 173 -21.70 -14.52 2.74
CA ASN A 173 -21.69 -15.23 4.01
C ASN A 173 -21.45 -14.29 5.22
N CYS A 174 -21.19 -13.01 4.96
CA CYS A 174 -20.91 -11.99 5.98
C CYS A 174 -21.75 -10.73 5.69
N GLU A 175 -23.07 -10.89 5.57
CA GLU A 175 -23.99 -9.81 5.22
C GLU A 175 -23.89 -8.61 6.18
N ASP A 176 -23.59 -8.86 7.46
CA ASP A 176 -23.45 -7.83 8.50
C ASP A 176 -22.04 -7.21 8.62
N LEU A 177 -21.07 -7.64 7.79
CA LEU A 177 -19.67 -7.18 7.91
C LEU A 177 -19.57 -5.66 7.83
N GLY A 178 -20.27 -5.04 6.88
CA GLY A 178 -20.28 -3.58 6.75
C GLY A 178 -20.77 -2.88 8.02
N GLU A 179 -21.84 -3.38 8.64
CA GLU A 179 -22.41 -2.78 9.86
C GLU A 179 -21.50 -2.96 11.08
N LYS A 180 -20.93 -4.16 11.27
CA LYS A 180 -19.95 -4.42 12.35
C LYS A 180 -18.70 -3.55 12.23
N LEU A 181 -18.23 -3.31 11.00
CA LEU A 181 -17.09 -2.44 10.73
C LEU A 181 -17.42 -0.97 11.04
N LEU A 182 -18.64 -0.52 10.76
CA LEU A 182 -19.10 0.83 11.15
C LEU A 182 -19.14 0.97 12.68
N GLU A 183 -19.73 0.00 13.38
CA GLU A 183 -19.81 -0.01 14.84
C GLU A 183 -18.40 0.05 15.46
N TYR A 184 -17.48 -0.80 14.97
CA TYR A 184 -16.10 -0.81 15.45
C TYR A 184 -15.39 0.52 15.24
N ALA A 185 -15.57 1.14 14.07
CA ALA A 185 -14.94 2.41 13.74
C ALA A 185 -15.66 3.62 14.37
N GLY A 186 -16.76 3.42 15.10
CA GLY A 186 -17.59 4.48 15.67
C GLY A 186 -18.22 5.39 14.60
N LEU A 187 -18.59 4.81 13.46
CA LEU A 187 -19.10 5.52 12.28
C LEU A 187 -20.61 5.34 12.12
N ASP A 188 -21.24 6.33 11.52
CA ASP A 188 -22.64 6.24 11.13
C ASP A 188 -22.84 5.47 9.80
N LYS A 189 -24.10 5.10 9.51
CA LYS A 189 -24.46 4.39 8.27
C LYS A 189 -24.19 5.19 6.99
N SER A 190 -24.06 6.52 7.04
CA SER A 190 -23.76 7.34 5.87
C SER A 190 -22.31 7.19 5.36
N SER A 191 -21.44 6.65 6.22
CA SER A 191 -20.07 6.28 5.88
C SER A 191 -19.97 5.02 5.01
N LEU A 192 -21.08 4.29 4.83
CA LEU A 192 -21.13 3.04 4.09
C LEU A 192 -21.78 3.21 2.71
N LYS A 193 -21.10 2.73 1.67
CA LYS A 193 -21.64 2.58 0.32
C LYS A 193 -21.55 1.13 -0.12
N ALA A 194 -22.70 0.45 -0.12
CA ALA A 194 -22.82 -0.90 -0.66
C ALA A 194 -22.99 -0.87 -2.18
N GLY A 195 -22.28 -1.74 -2.89
CA GLY A 195 -22.43 -2.04 -4.30
C GLY A 195 -22.76 -3.53 -4.51
N LYS A 196 -22.95 -3.93 -5.78
CA LYS A 196 -23.31 -5.32 -6.11
C LYS A 196 -22.23 -6.34 -5.73
N TYR A 197 -20.96 -5.95 -5.76
CA TYR A 197 -19.82 -6.85 -5.56
C TYR A 197 -18.83 -6.35 -4.50
N TYR A 198 -19.00 -5.11 -4.05
CA TYR A 198 -18.06 -4.46 -3.16
C TYR A 198 -18.80 -3.51 -2.22
N THR A 199 -18.26 -3.39 -1.02
CA THR A 199 -18.70 -2.44 -0.01
C THR A 199 -17.54 -1.49 0.27
N THR A 200 -17.86 -0.20 0.34
CA THR A 200 -16.90 0.86 0.65
C THR A 200 -17.29 1.53 1.95
N VAL A 201 -16.35 1.64 2.88
CA VAL A 201 -16.44 2.48 4.08
C VAL A 201 -15.58 3.72 3.84
N THR A 202 -16.15 4.91 4.04
CA THR A 202 -15.45 6.19 3.92
C THR A 202 -15.46 6.90 5.26
N VAL A 203 -14.29 7.30 5.73
CA VAL A 203 -14.11 8.06 6.96
C VAL A 203 -13.46 9.39 6.64
N ARG A 204 -14.06 10.47 7.14
CA ARG A 204 -13.49 11.81 7.11
C ARG A 204 -13.57 12.42 8.49
N LYS A 205 -12.44 12.52 9.17
CA LYS A 205 -12.32 13.20 10.46
C LYS A 205 -12.11 14.69 10.20
N HIS A 206 -13.08 15.50 10.59
CA HIS A 206 -12.90 16.95 10.64
C HIS A 206 -12.05 17.26 11.87
N HIS A 207 -10.81 17.73 11.65
CA HIS A 207 -9.97 18.30 12.69
C HIS A 207 -10.24 19.80 12.80
#